data_AF-A0A7J9EJK9-F1
#
_entry.id   AF-A0A7J9EJK9-F1
#
_cell.length_a   1.000
_cell.length_b   1.000
_cell.length_c   1.000
_cell.angle_alpha   90.00
_cell.angle_beta   90.00
_cell.angle_gamma   90.00
#
_symmetry.space_group_name_H-M   'P 1'
#
loop_
_entity.id
_entity.type
_entity.pdbx_description
1 polymer ?
#
loop_
_entity_poly.entity_id
_entity_poly.type
_entity_poly.pdbx_seq_one_letter_code
_entity_poly.pdbx_strand_id
1 'polypeptide(L)'
;MDFDRVVKGAPWTFNNHLLVFHHLKRGDDPLEVDLLFTEFWIQIHNLPPGMFTEKIARQFGDFIGNFVDYDGKAIVGGLRNYMRIRVKIDIRQSLKRKKKIVVGKK
;
A
#
# COMPACT_ATOMS: atom_id res chain seq x y z
N MET A 1 9.84 0.76 19.31
CA MET A 1 11.15 0.60 18.64
C MET A 1 11.22 -0.68 17.82
N ASP A 2 11.04 -1.89 18.37
CA ASP A 2 11.05 -3.11 17.54
C ASP A 2 9.73 -3.36 16.80
N PHE A 3 8.59 -3.18 17.48
CA PHE A 3 7.28 -3.36 16.88
C PHE A 3 7.05 -2.45 15.67
N ASP A 4 7.33 -1.15 15.81
CA ASP A 4 7.20 -0.18 14.72
C ASP A 4 8.05 -0.55 13.51
N ARG A 5 9.24 -1.12 13.74
CA ARG A 5 10.13 -1.58 12.68
C ARG A 5 9.51 -2.76 11.93
N VAL A 6 8.92 -3.71 12.65
CA VAL A 6 8.21 -4.85 12.05
C VAL A 6 7.02 -4.38 11.23
N VAL A 7 6.14 -3.54 11.80
CA VAL A 7 4.97 -3.03 11.07
C VAL A 7 5.40 -2.21 9.85
N LYS A 8 6.30 -1.24 10.01
CA LYS A 8 6.75 -0.39 8.91
C LYS A 8 7.57 -1.14 7.86
N GLY A 9 8.18 -2.27 8.21
CA GLY A 9 8.96 -3.12 7.30
C GLY A 9 8.12 -4.06 6.43
N ALA A 10 6.82 -4.20 6.70
CA ALA A 10 5.92 -5.03 5.89
C ALA A 10 5.94 -4.62 4.39
N PRO A 11 5.77 -5.58 3.47
CA PRO A 11 5.45 -7.00 3.70
C PRO A 11 6.70 -7.80 4.12
N TRP A 12 6.49 -8.85 4.92
CA TRP A 12 7.54 -9.80 5.28
C TRP A 12 7.31 -11.14 4.59
N THR A 13 8.40 -11.85 4.31
CA THR A 13 8.35 -13.20 3.73
C THR A 13 9.21 -14.16 4.52
N PHE A 14 8.77 -15.41 4.60
CA PHE A 14 9.54 -16.52 5.14
C PHE A 14 9.42 -17.71 4.19
N ASN A 15 10.55 -18.28 3.75
CA ASN A 15 10.58 -19.34 2.73
C ASN A 15 9.75 -19.01 1.48
N ASN A 16 9.82 -17.77 0.99
CA ASN A 16 9.04 -17.25 -0.14
C ASN A 16 7.51 -17.23 0.06
N HIS A 17 7.02 -17.47 1.27
CA HIS A 17 5.61 -17.31 1.63
C HIS A 17 5.40 -15.96 2.33
N LEU A 18 4.28 -15.31 2.05
CA LEU A 18 3.89 -14.06 2.70
C LEU A 18 3.60 -14.31 4.17
N LEU A 19 4.26 -13.56 5.06
CA LEU A 19 3.96 -13.57 6.47
C LEU A 19 2.89 -12.50 6.76
N VAL A 20 1.75 -12.95 7.29
CA VAL A 20 0.63 -12.08 7.69
C VAL A 20 0.53 -12.11 9.21
N PHE A 21 0.44 -10.94 9.83
CA PHE A 21 0.40 -10.79 11.29
C PHE A 21 -0.53 -9.65 11.69
N HIS A 22 -1.08 -9.78 12.90
CA HIS A 22 -1.98 -8.80 13.51
C HIS A 22 -1.33 -8.19 14.76
N HIS A 23 -1.56 -6.89 14.98
CA HIS A 23 -1.18 -6.25 16.23
C HIS A 23 -2.26 -6.47 17.28
N LEU A 24 -2.01 -7.39 18.20
CA LEU A 24 -2.94 -7.69 19.30
C LEU A 24 -3.13 -6.45 20.18
N LYS A 25 -4.37 -6.04 20.35
CA LYS A 25 -4.79 -5.01 21.29
C LYS A 25 -5.17 -5.65 22.62
N ARG A 26 -5.23 -4.83 23.67
CA ARG A 26 -5.67 -5.29 24.99
C ARG A 26 -7.12 -5.79 24.89
N GLY A 27 -7.33 -7.06 25.24
CA GLY A 27 -8.63 -7.72 25.20
C GLY A 27 -8.88 -8.56 23.95
N ASP A 28 -7.97 -8.54 22.96
CA ASP A 28 -8.05 -9.46 21.84
C ASP A 28 -7.70 -10.89 22.30
N ASP A 29 -8.44 -11.88 21.81
CA ASP A 29 -8.05 -13.28 21.89
C ASP A 29 -7.16 -13.61 20.67
N PRO A 30 -5.88 -13.99 20.87
CA PRO A 30 -4.98 -14.32 19.78
C PRO A 30 -5.46 -15.46 18.88
N LEU A 31 -6.37 -16.32 19.34
CA LEU A 31 -6.92 -17.42 18.55
C LEU A 31 -8.08 -17.00 17.65
N GLU A 32 -8.70 -15.86 17.94
CA GLU A 32 -9.88 -15.35 17.22
C GLU A 32 -9.56 -14.17 16.29
N VAL A 33 -8.31 -13.68 16.28
CA VAL A 33 -7.94 -12.55 15.40
C VAL A 33 -7.76 -12.97 13.95
N ASP A 34 -8.42 -12.23 13.07
CA ASP A 34 -8.33 -12.41 11.62
C ASP A 34 -6.97 -11.96 11.04
N LEU A 35 -6.26 -12.89 10.39
CA LEU A 35 -5.02 -12.66 9.65
C LEU A 35 -5.30 -12.43 8.15
N LEU A 36 -6.08 -11.40 7.85
CA LEU A 36 -6.63 -11.18 6.51
C LEU A 36 -5.98 -10.03 5.74
N PHE A 37 -5.16 -9.22 6.41
CA PHE A 37 -4.65 -8.00 5.84
C PHE A 37 -3.14 -7.88 5.98
N THR A 38 -2.50 -7.34 4.96
CA THR A 38 -1.08 -6.97 5.02
C THR A 38 -0.83 -5.69 4.21
N GLU A 39 0.24 -4.98 4.55
CA GLU A 39 0.59 -3.72 3.89
C GLU A 39 1.69 -3.94 2.85
N PHE A 40 1.47 -3.40 1.65
CA PHE A 40 2.43 -3.42 0.56
C PHE A 40 2.78 -2.01 0.12
N TRP A 41 4.07 -1.81 -0.19
CA TRP A 41 4.49 -0.71 -1.05
C TRP A 41 4.25 -1.06 -2.50
N ILE A 42 3.40 -0.28 -3.17
CA ILE A 42 2.99 -0.49 -4.55
C ILE A 42 3.52 0.67 -5.40
N GLN A 43 4.03 0.32 -6.58
CA GLN A 43 4.46 1.29 -7.58
C GLN A 43 3.38 1.44 -8.65
N ILE A 44 2.98 2.67 -8.91
CA ILE A 44 2.04 3.05 -9.96
C ILE A 44 2.84 3.74 -11.06
N HIS A 45 2.87 3.09 -12.21
CA HIS A 45 3.62 3.49 -13.39
C HIS A 45 2.72 4.14 -14.43
N ASN A 46 3.33 4.83 -15.40
CA ASN A 46 2.66 5.44 -16.55
C ASN A 46 1.58 6.48 -16.17
N LEU A 47 1.83 7.24 -15.10
CA LEU A 47 0.98 8.36 -14.74
C LEU A 47 1.32 9.58 -15.61
N PRO A 48 0.32 10.30 -16.15
CA PRO A 48 0.53 11.57 -16.81
C PRO A 48 1.22 12.60 -15.89
N PRO A 49 2.01 13.54 -16.46
CA PRO A 49 2.54 14.66 -15.71
C PRO A 49 1.45 15.41 -14.93
N GLY A 50 1.78 15.85 -13.71
CA GLY A 50 0.82 16.54 -12.82
C GLY A 50 -0.12 15.63 -12.02
N MET A 51 -0.12 14.31 -12.24
CA MET A 51 -0.93 13.37 -11.45
C MET A 51 -0.23 12.81 -10.20
N PHE A 52 1.01 13.22 -9.94
CA PHE A 52 1.80 12.79 -8.79
C PHE A 52 1.44 13.59 -7.53
N THR A 53 0.18 13.53 -7.12
CA THR A 53 -0.34 14.21 -5.92
C THR A 53 -0.83 13.19 -4.89
N GLU A 54 -0.80 13.55 -3.61
CA GLU A 54 -1.33 12.69 -2.55
C GLU A 54 -2.83 12.40 -2.74
N LYS A 55 -3.59 13.38 -3.26
CA LYS A 55 -5.01 13.19 -3.59
C LYS A 55 -5.23 12.06 -4.59
N ILE A 56 -4.41 11.99 -5.64
CA ILE A 56 -4.46 10.91 -6.62
C ILE A 56 -3.92 9.60 -6.04
N ALA A 57 -2.85 9.67 -5.24
CA ALA A 57 -2.29 8.52 -4.53
C ALA A 57 -3.34 7.82 -3.65
N ARG A 58 -4.13 8.58 -2.90
CA ARG A 58 -5.24 8.07 -2.10
C ARG A 58 -6.30 7.37 -2.95
N GLN A 59 -6.72 7.98 -4.06
CA GLN A 59 -7.71 7.38 -4.98
C GLN A 59 -7.23 6.06 -5.61
N PHE A 60 -5.92 5.92 -5.85
CA PHE A 60 -5.36 4.64 -6.28
C PHE A 60 -5.25 3.64 -5.13
N GLY A 61 -4.80 4.09 -3.96
CA GLY A 61 -4.70 3.25 -2.77
C GLY A 61 -6.05 2.64 -2.38
N ASP A 62 -7.10 3.47 -2.33
CA ASP A 62 -8.47 3.04 -2.00
C ASP A 62 -9.12 2.19 -3.10
N PHE A 63 -8.60 2.24 -4.33
CA PHE A 63 -9.01 1.32 -5.38
C PHE A 63 -8.34 -0.06 -5.26
N ILE A 64 -7.13 -0.12 -4.71
CA ILE A 64 -6.38 -1.36 -4.54
C ILE A 64 -6.76 -2.06 -3.22
N GLY A 65 -6.99 -1.28 -2.16
CA GLY A 65 -7.27 -1.74 -0.81
C GLY A 65 -7.60 -0.54 0.08
N ASN A 66 -6.96 -0.40 1.24
CA ASN A 66 -7.03 0.82 2.05
C ASN A 66 -5.72 1.60 1.96
N PHE A 67 -5.79 2.87 1.54
CA PHE A 67 -4.62 3.74 1.50
C PHE A 67 -4.01 3.90 2.90
N VAL A 68 -2.68 3.76 3.01
CA VAL A 68 -1.92 3.94 4.25
C VAL A 68 -0.99 5.15 4.14
N ASP A 69 -0.19 5.24 3.07
CA ASP A 69 0.86 6.27 2.95
C ASP A 69 1.23 6.57 1.49
N TYR A 70 1.85 7.72 1.26
CA TYR A 70 2.37 8.18 -0.04
C TYR A 70 3.82 8.65 0.09
N ASP A 71 4.74 8.00 -0.64
CA ASP A 71 6.16 8.37 -0.69
C ASP A 71 6.39 9.48 -1.74
N GLY A 72 6.09 10.72 -1.35
CA GLY A 72 6.24 11.90 -2.21
C GLY A 72 7.68 12.44 -2.34
N LYS A 73 8.59 12.05 -1.44
CA LYS A 73 9.93 12.68 -1.31
C LYS A 73 10.81 12.49 -2.55
N ALA A 74 10.71 11.33 -3.20
CA ALA A 74 11.54 11.00 -4.36
C ALA A 74 11.02 11.61 -5.68
N ILE A 75 9.76 12.02 -5.74
CA ILE A 75 9.16 12.63 -6.95
C ILE A 75 9.54 14.10 -7.06
N VAL A 76 9.59 14.82 -5.94
CA VAL A 76 9.96 16.25 -5.89
C VAL A 76 11.37 16.49 -6.43
N GLY A 77 12.27 15.50 -6.31
CA GLY A 77 13.64 15.57 -6.85
C GLY A 77 13.82 15.02 -8.28
N GLY A 78 12.76 14.61 -8.98
CA GLY A 78 12.86 14.03 -10.33
C GLY A 78 13.53 12.65 -10.40
N LEU A 79 13.78 12.01 -9.25
CA LEU A 79 14.53 10.76 -9.14
C LEU A 79 13.72 9.51 -9.52
N ARG A 80 12.40 9.62 -9.65
CA ARG A 80 11.50 8.50 -9.95
C ARG A 80 10.43 8.86 -10.97
N ASN A 81 10.16 7.95 -11.89
CA ASN A 81 9.10 8.04 -12.91
C ASN A 81 7.80 7.32 -12.50
N TYR A 82 7.67 6.93 -11.23
CA TYR A 82 6.51 6.22 -10.68
C TYR A 82 6.07 6.80 -9.35
N MET A 83 4.77 6.69 -9.08
CA MET A 83 4.18 7.01 -7.78
C MET A 83 4.32 5.78 -6.89
N ARG A 84 4.79 5.96 -5.65
CA ARG A 84 4.89 4.86 -4.68
C ARG A 84 3.94 5.10 -3.52
N ILE A 85 3.02 4.16 -3.29
CA ILE A 85 2.01 4.23 -2.23
C ILE A 85 2.08 3.00 -1.35
N ARG A 86 1.68 3.14 -0.10
CA ARG A 86 1.50 2.04 0.83
C ARG A 86 0.01 1.76 0.97
N VAL A 87 -0.36 0.49 0.80
CA VAL A 87 -1.77 0.07 0.79
C VAL A 87 -1.90 -1.17 1.66
N LYS A 88 -2.91 -1.19 2.53
CA LYS A 88 -3.35 -2.37 3.25
C LYS A 88 -4.30 -3.17 2.36
N ILE A 89 -3.93 -4.40 2.03
CA ILE A 89 -4.62 -5.27 1.08
C ILE A 89 -5.29 -6.42 1.83
N ASP A 90 -6.52 -6.76 1.45
CA ASP A 90 -7.21 -8.01 1.83
C ASP A 90 -6.66 -9.17 0.99
N ILE A 91 -5.98 -10.12 1.63
CA ILE A 91 -5.30 -11.23 0.95
C ILE A 91 -6.26 -12.25 0.32
N ARG A 92 -7.55 -12.20 0.68
CA ARG A 92 -8.58 -13.08 0.10
C ARG A 92 -9.01 -12.62 -1.30
N GLN A 93 -8.66 -11.38 -1.67
CA GLN A 93 -9.05 -10.79 -2.94
C GLN A 93 -7.90 -10.86 -3.95
N SER A 94 -8.24 -11.04 -5.23
CA SER A 94 -7.25 -10.97 -6.31
C SER A 94 -6.65 -9.56 -6.42
N LEU A 95 -5.33 -9.51 -6.61
CA LEU A 95 -4.59 -8.27 -6.78
C LEU A 95 -5.06 -7.49 -8.03
N LYS A 96 -5.20 -6.17 -7.89
CA LYS A 96 -5.53 -5.29 -9.00
C LYS A 96 -4.26 -4.97 -9.79
N ARG A 97 -4.28 -5.22 -11.10
CA ARG A 97 -3.11 -5.01 -11.98
C ARG A 97 -3.16 -3.70 -12.77
N LYS A 98 -4.35 -3.24 -13.19
CA LYS A 98 -4.51 -2.08 -14.08
C LYS A 98 -5.75 -1.28 -13.68
N LYS A 99 -5.68 0.04 -13.88
CA LYS A 99 -6.82 0.96 -13.77
C LYS A 99 -6.79 1.91 -14.96
N LYS A 100 -7.93 2.04 -15.65
CA LYS A 100 -8.10 3.07 -16.68
C LYS A 100 -8.44 4.38 -15.99
N ILE A 101 -7.79 5.46 -16.41
CA ILE A 101 -8.05 6.81 -15.92
C ILE A 101 -8.57 7.65 -17.08
N VAL A 102 -9.56 8.50 -16.80
CA VAL A 102 -10.06 9.49 -17.76
C VAL A 102 -9.52 10.84 -17.31
N VAL A 103 -8.73 11.48 -18.17
CA VAL A 103 -8.20 12.81 -17.91
C VAL A 103 -9.16 13.80 -18.58
N GLY A 104 -9.84 14.62 -17.79
CA GLY A 104 -10.65 15.71 -18.32
C GLY A 104 -9.77 16.64 -19.15
N LYS A 105 -10.19 16.97 -20.37
CA LYS A 105 -9.51 18.00 -21.16
C LYS A 105 -9.64 19.33 -20.41
N LYS A 106 -8.51 19.99 -20.22
CA LYS A 106 -8.46 21.35 -19.68
C LYS A 106 -8.95 22.34 -20.73
#